data_AF-A0A3P3RJH7-F1
#
_entry.id   AF-A0A3P3RJH7-F1
#
_cell.length_a   1.000
_cell.length_b   1.000
_cell.length_c   1.000
_cell.angle_alpha   90.00
_cell.angle_beta   90.00
_cell.angle_gamma   90.00
#
_symmetry.space_group_name_H-M   'P 1'
#
loop_
_entity.id
_entity.type
_entity.pdbx_description
1 polymer ?
#
loop_
_entity_poly.entity_id
_entity_poly.type
_entity_poly.pdbx_seq_one_letter_code
_entity_poly.pdbx_strand_id
1 'polypeptide(L)'
;MKRSLRSRRFVLLSVTFVVSFCSFAYEFVYSELLTVMYGGTVTQYVITVGLYFFSLGIGAGLSDDLGADRPANFFRTEVYLATVAPAGFLLVVALNSVTLPSWIPAAVVWVLARLPVIAVGVLSGFELPLLTRMVQETDEDPSSIGGVTGRVSTLGRRGLELFWHTHSSGETRSGLSVVLALDYIGGLAGAVVYARLLYPRLGLVTTTVVLSLINAVTALVFLVRFSERWGVGGGGTGLSFATEPRVLLVVCLLLTAGHAGALTHHKRLDNQVTEMYLEQKMEAEYAPGTMKTEVLNQKTTKYQHLVRYRRTWTASSSNPYFTGRAEQCLRLGMDVQLCESWADSYHNGLVDVPMSMYEHTPDTEVLVIGGGDWIAIDHLRSYNVSVDQVDLDAQFMNHTKRTPFFREWHNDSYTYSRLNTTVEDGYTHLQRTDKQYDLILLDVPGASDDDLLKLYSTEFYRLLRTHLTDGGLVGTWLYSPNTHPQHHKAYTNTLREAGFTQQLPYSAWEDTDSDGRTERVERFSLLAPTARGPIDTGRTAYVRRYAERYETTQWEPVPRYAGVRSNSIFHPNYDIIVDR
;
A
#
# COMPACT_ATOMS: atom_id res chain seq x y z
N MET A 1 -45.06 20.83 -20.53
CA MET A 1 -44.18 21.75 -19.76
C MET A 1 -43.80 21.23 -18.38
N LYS A 2 -44.73 21.03 -17.42
CA LYS A 2 -44.39 20.58 -16.03
C LYS A 2 -43.61 19.26 -15.92
N ARG A 3 -43.78 18.32 -16.86
CA ARG A 3 -43.09 17.01 -16.85
C ARG A 3 -41.62 17.08 -17.30
N SER A 4 -41.24 18.06 -18.12
CA SER A 4 -39.84 18.20 -18.60
C SER A 4 -38.95 18.94 -17.59
N LEU A 5 -39.51 19.86 -16.80
CA LEU A 5 -38.83 20.57 -15.70
C LEU A 5 -38.48 19.61 -14.54
N ARG A 6 -39.43 18.73 -14.16
CA ARG A 6 -39.23 17.75 -13.07
C ARG A 6 -38.11 16.76 -13.34
N SER A 7 -37.92 16.45 -14.60
CA SER A 7 -36.83 15.59 -15.05
C SER A 7 -35.49 16.34 -15.14
N ARG A 8 -35.45 17.67 -15.27
CA ARG A 8 -34.18 18.44 -15.27
C ARG A 8 -33.60 18.59 -13.87
N ARG A 9 -34.41 18.96 -12.87
CA ARG A 9 -33.93 19.06 -11.50
C ARG A 9 -33.43 17.72 -10.96
N PHE A 10 -34.19 16.65 -11.20
CA PHE A 10 -33.77 15.30 -10.81
C PHE A 10 -32.41 14.92 -11.43
N VAL A 11 -32.19 15.25 -12.70
CA VAL A 11 -30.89 15.02 -13.36
C VAL A 11 -29.80 15.85 -12.69
N LEU A 12 -30.01 17.15 -12.42
CA LEU A 12 -29.01 17.98 -11.75
C LEU A 12 -28.60 17.43 -10.39
N LEU A 13 -29.58 17.01 -9.58
CA LEU A 13 -29.34 16.44 -8.26
C LEU A 13 -28.65 15.05 -8.33
N SER A 14 -28.99 14.24 -9.34
CA SER A 14 -28.31 12.96 -9.57
C SER A 14 -26.87 13.17 -10.00
N VAL A 15 -26.64 14.15 -10.88
CA VAL A 15 -25.30 14.55 -11.31
C VAL A 15 -24.49 15.08 -10.12
N THR A 16 -25.06 15.94 -9.26
CA THR A 16 -24.39 16.38 -8.02
C THR A 16 -23.88 15.20 -7.18
N PHE A 17 -24.71 14.17 -6.98
CA PHE A 17 -24.28 12.98 -6.24
C PHE A 17 -23.14 12.23 -6.94
N VAL A 18 -23.25 11.99 -8.25
CA VAL A 18 -22.25 11.23 -9.04
C VAL A 18 -20.91 11.97 -9.10
N VAL A 19 -20.96 13.27 -9.28
CA VAL A 19 -19.79 14.12 -9.40
C VAL A 19 -19.03 14.21 -8.08
N SER A 20 -19.76 14.41 -6.98
CA SER A 20 -19.17 14.38 -5.64
C SER A 20 -18.56 13.01 -5.30
N PHE A 21 -19.24 11.93 -5.68
CA PHE A 21 -18.69 10.57 -5.59
C PHE A 21 -17.34 10.45 -6.31
N CYS A 22 -17.23 10.96 -7.55
CA CYS A 22 -15.99 10.93 -8.30
C CYS A 22 -14.89 11.79 -7.65
N SER A 23 -15.22 13.01 -7.23
CA SER A 23 -14.27 13.93 -6.60
C SER A 23 -13.61 13.31 -5.37
N PHE A 24 -14.38 12.81 -4.41
CA PHE A 24 -13.83 12.12 -3.23
C PHE A 24 -13.07 10.85 -3.62
N ALA A 25 -13.56 10.07 -4.58
CA ALA A 25 -12.84 8.87 -5.02
C ALA A 25 -11.48 9.21 -5.66
N TYR A 26 -11.35 10.30 -6.42
CA TYR A 26 -10.07 10.76 -6.96
C TYR A 26 -9.09 11.17 -5.86
N GLU A 27 -9.56 11.87 -4.83
CA GLU A 27 -8.75 12.23 -3.67
C GLU A 27 -8.09 11.00 -3.03
N PHE A 28 -8.86 9.92 -2.82
CA PHE A 28 -8.33 8.68 -2.27
C PHE A 28 -7.43 7.93 -3.25
N VAL A 29 -7.76 7.88 -4.55
CA VAL A 29 -6.91 7.30 -5.59
C VAL A 29 -5.52 7.93 -5.57
N TYR A 30 -5.43 9.26 -5.54
CA TYR A 30 -4.14 9.94 -5.51
C TYR A 30 -3.42 9.83 -4.18
N SER A 31 -4.14 9.86 -3.05
CA SER A 31 -3.55 9.66 -1.73
C SER A 31 -2.88 8.29 -1.63
N GLU A 32 -3.57 7.26 -2.12
CA GLU A 32 -3.05 5.89 -2.14
C GLU A 32 -1.92 5.73 -3.17
N LEU A 33 -2.06 6.29 -4.38
CA LEU A 33 -0.99 6.26 -5.39
C LEU A 33 0.29 6.90 -4.87
N LEU A 34 0.20 8.04 -4.20
CA LEU A 34 1.36 8.72 -3.61
C LEU A 34 1.94 7.91 -2.43
N THR A 35 1.10 7.19 -1.68
CA THR A 35 1.55 6.26 -0.62
C THR A 35 2.34 5.10 -1.22
N VAL A 36 1.84 4.49 -2.30
CA VAL A 36 2.54 3.42 -3.02
C VAL A 36 3.89 3.90 -3.58
N MET A 37 3.96 5.14 -4.07
CA MET A 37 5.17 5.66 -4.72
C MET A 37 6.22 6.21 -3.74
N TYR A 38 5.80 6.85 -2.65
CA TYR A 38 6.68 7.60 -1.74
C TYR A 38 6.70 7.10 -0.30
N GLY A 39 5.87 6.10 0.06
CA GLY A 39 5.73 5.62 1.43
C GLY A 39 5.08 6.64 2.38
N GLY A 40 4.96 6.26 3.65
CA GLY A 40 4.48 7.15 4.73
C GLY A 40 3.00 7.52 4.63
N THR A 41 2.12 6.57 4.88
CA THR A 41 0.64 6.68 4.72
C THR A 41 0.07 7.96 5.33
N VAL A 42 0.39 8.26 6.61
CA VAL A 42 -0.14 9.45 7.28
C VAL A 42 0.27 10.74 6.56
N THR A 43 1.55 10.84 6.18
CA THR A 43 2.10 12.01 5.50
C THR A 43 1.44 12.22 4.13
N GLN A 44 1.30 11.15 3.33
CA GLN A 44 0.72 11.27 1.99
C GLN A 44 -0.75 11.63 2.04
N TYR A 45 -1.54 10.97 2.89
CA TYR A 45 -2.95 11.28 3.03
C TYR A 45 -3.15 12.71 3.54
N VAL A 46 -2.45 13.15 4.59
CA VAL A 46 -2.62 14.50 5.14
C VAL A 46 -2.28 15.59 4.12
N ILE A 47 -1.15 15.45 3.42
CA ILE A 47 -0.72 16.43 2.41
C ILE A 47 -1.67 16.42 1.21
N THR A 48 -2.09 15.25 0.74
CA THR A 48 -2.96 15.12 -0.43
C THR A 48 -4.35 15.66 -0.15
N VAL A 49 -4.97 15.28 0.97
CA VAL A 49 -6.28 15.80 1.43
C VAL A 49 -6.21 17.32 1.59
N GLY A 50 -5.17 17.82 2.25
CA GLY A 50 -4.98 19.27 2.45
C GLY A 50 -4.84 20.04 1.14
N LEU A 51 -4.02 19.54 0.20
CA LEU A 51 -3.87 20.13 -1.14
C LEU A 51 -5.17 20.03 -1.94
N TYR A 52 -5.87 18.91 -1.87
CA TYR A 52 -7.11 18.68 -2.60
C TYR A 52 -8.20 19.66 -2.15
N PHE A 53 -8.41 19.83 -0.83
CA PHE A 53 -9.35 20.81 -0.29
C PHE A 53 -8.98 22.26 -0.60
N PHE A 54 -7.69 22.60 -0.52
CA PHE A 54 -7.21 23.93 -0.92
C PHE A 54 -7.52 24.19 -2.41
N SER A 55 -7.28 23.21 -3.28
CA SER A 55 -7.56 23.29 -4.71
C SER A 55 -9.05 23.33 -5.03
N LEU A 56 -9.89 22.56 -4.33
CA LEU A 56 -11.36 22.68 -4.41
C LEU A 56 -11.80 24.11 -4.09
N GLY A 57 -11.24 24.72 -3.04
CA GLY A 57 -11.54 26.11 -2.66
C GLY A 57 -11.16 27.12 -3.74
N ILE A 58 -9.99 26.96 -4.38
CA ILE A 58 -9.58 27.79 -5.52
C ILE A 58 -10.57 27.63 -6.69
N GLY A 59 -10.89 26.39 -7.07
CA GLY A 59 -11.85 26.10 -8.14
C GLY A 59 -13.21 26.75 -7.86
N ALA A 60 -13.73 26.57 -6.65
CA ALA A 60 -15.01 27.15 -6.25
C ALA A 60 -14.99 28.69 -6.31
N GLY A 61 -13.90 29.33 -5.87
CA GLY A 61 -13.74 30.78 -5.95
C GLY A 61 -13.65 31.33 -7.37
N LEU A 62 -13.01 30.60 -8.28
CA LEU A 62 -12.89 30.96 -9.71
C LEU A 62 -14.16 30.63 -10.52
N SER A 63 -15.11 29.88 -9.96
CA SER A 63 -16.32 29.45 -10.66
C SER A 63 -17.27 30.61 -11.01
N ASP A 64 -17.12 31.78 -10.37
CA ASP A 64 -17.90 32.99 -10.63
C ASP A 64 -17.68 33.50 -12.06
N ASP A 65 -16.44 33.43 -12.54
CA ASP A 65 -16.04 33.85 -13.88
C ASP A 65 -16.56 32.89 -14.97
N LEU A 66 -17.00 31.69 -14.60
CA LEU A 66 -17.56 30.68 -15.51
C LEU A 66 -19.08 30.83 -15.72
N GLY A 67 -19.69 31.91 -15.22
CA GLY A 67 -21.15 32.08 -15.14
C GLY A 67 -21.90 32.32 -16.45
N ALA A 68 -21.22 32.71 -17.55
CA ALA A 68 -21.88 33.11 -18.80
C ALA A 68 -22.60 31.95 -19.52
N ASP A 69 -22.01 30.75 -19.54
CA ASP A 69 -22.60 29.53 -20.09
C ASP A 69 -22.34 28.34 -19.14
N ARG A 70 -23.11 28.30 -18.04
CA ARG A 70 -22.95 27.30 -16.97
C ARG A 70 -23.04 25.86 -17.50
N PRO A 71 -24.01 25.49 -18.36
CA PRO A 71 -24.07 24.14 -18.91
C PRO A 71 -22.85 23.76 -19.76
N ALA A 72 -22.33 24.68 -20.59
CA ALA A 72 -21.13 24.41 -21.39
C ALA A 72 -19.87 24.29 -20.55
N ASN A 73 -19.71 25.13 -19.55
CA ASN A 73 -18.56 25.07 -18.66
C ASN A 73 -18.59 23.83 -17.75
N PHE A 74 -19.78 23.40 -17.32
CA PHE A 74 -19.94 22.12 -16.62
C PHE A 74 -19.54 20.94 -17.54
N PHE A 75 -20.05 20.89 -18.78
CA PHE A 75 -19.68 19.86 -19.75
C PHE A 75 -18.17 19.82 -20.02
N ARG A 76 -17.52 20.97 -20.20
CA ARG A 76 -16.07 21.07 -20.35
C ARG A 76 -15.33 20.52 -19.13
N THR A 77 -15.79 20.87 -17.93
CA THR A 77 -15.19 20.43 -16.66
C THR A 77 -15.18 18.90 -16.57
N GLU A 78 -16.30 18.24 -16.87
CA GLU A 78 -16.40 16.78 -16.86
C GLU A 78 -15.49 16.12 -17.91
N VAL A 79 -15.39 16.68 -19.12
CA VAL A 79 -14.48 16.18 -20.17
C VAL A 79 -13.01 16.35 -19.76
N TYR A 80 -12.68 17.46 -19.12
CA TYR A 80 -11.33 17.70 -18.60
C TYR A 80 -11.00 16.75 -17.45
N LEU A 81 -11.91 16.52 -16.50
CA LEU A 81 -11.70 15.54 -15.43
C LEU A 81 -11.49 14.13 -15.97
N ALA A 82 -12.31 13.70 -16.94
CA ALA A 82 -12.17 12.41 -17.61
C ALA A 82 -10.83 12.23 -18.37
N THR A 83 -10.06 13.30 -18.57
CA THR A 83 -8.75 13.28 -19.24
C THR A 83 -7.59 13.52 -18.27
N VAL A 84 -7.71 14.54 -17.41
CA VAL A 84 -6.65 15.01 -16.50
C VAL A 84 -6.41 14.01 -15.38
N ALA A 85 -7.45 13.37 -14.83
CA ALA A 85 -7.27 12.37 -13.78
C ALA A 85 -6.44 11.15 -14.26
N PRO A 86 -6.76 10.45 -15.37
CA PRO A 86 -5.96 9.32 -15.82
C PRO A 86 -4.59 9.75 -16.35
N ALA A 87 -4.48 10.90 -17.02
CA ALA A 87 -3.18 11.43 -17.45
C ALA A 87 -2.28 11.77 -16.25
N GLY A 88 -2.84 12.36 -15.20
CA GLY A 88 -2.16 12.67 -13.96
C GLY A 88 -1.71 11.41 -13.21
N PHE A 89 -2.52 10.35 -13.21
CA PHE A 89 -2.13 9.05 -12.68
C PHE A 89 -0.88 8.51 -13.39
N LEU A 90 -0.90 8.50 -14.73
CA LEU A 90 0.24 8.04 -15.54
C LEU A 90 1.48 8.92 -15.37
N LEU A 91 1.32 10.23 -15.17
CA LEU A 91 2.42 11.13 -14.85
C LEU A 91 3.11 10.73 -13.55
N VAL A 92 2.35 10.44 -12.49
CA VAL A 92 2.92 10.02 -11.19
C VAL A 92 3.66 8.70 -11.33
N VAL A 93 3.11 7.73 -12.06
CA VAL A 93 3.80 6.46 -12.34
C VAL A 93 5.10 6.73 -13.12
N ALA A 94 5.04 7.50 -14.21
CA ALA A 94 6.19 7.78 -15.06
C ALA A 94 7.33 8.49 -14.31
N LEU A 95 7.02 9.45 -13.43
CA LEU A 95 8.00 10.15 -12.60
C LEU A 95 8.73 9.23 -11.61
N ASN A 96 8.11 8.10 -11.24
CA ASN A 96 8.68 7.13 -10.29
C ASN A 96 9.18 5.85 -10.98
N SER A 97 9.00 5.72 -12.28
CA SER A 97 9.46 4.59 -13.10
C SER A 97 10.80 4.87 -13.79
N VAL A 98 11.08 6.12 -14.14
CA VAL A 98 12.27 6.49 -14.92
C VAL A 98 13.40 6.96 -13.99
N THR A 99 14.62 6.53 -14.26
CA THR A 99 15.83 7.08 -13.63
C THR A 99 16.05 8.52 -14.08
N LEU A 100 15.61 9.46 -13.24
CA LEU A 100 15.84 10.88 -13.48
C LEU A 100 17.31 11.23 -13.25
N PRO A 101 17.90 12.15 -14.04
CA PRO A 101 19.30 12.48 -13.86
C PRO A 101 19.52 13.16 -12.50
N SER A 102 20.70 12.94 -11.90
CA SER A 102 21.03 13.34 -10.52
C SER A 102 20.99 14.85 -10.25
N TRP A 103 20.98 15.68 -11.29
CA TRP A 103 20.80 17.14 -11.18
C TRP A 103 19.37 17.58 -10.80
N ILE A 104 18.36 16.69 -10.90
CA ILE A 104 16.97 17.02 -10.52
C ILE A 104 16.83 16.70 -9.04
N PRO A 105 16.58 17.71 -8.17
CA PRO A 105 16.39 17.45 -6.75
C PRO A 105 15.16 16.57 -6.52
N ALA A 106 15.24 15.60 -5.61
CA ALA A 106 14.11 14.73 -5.24
C ALA A 106 12.88 15.53 -4.80
N ALA A 107 13.08 16.67 -4.13
CA ALA A 107 12.02 17.60 -3.74
C ALA A 107 11.22 18.13 -4.95
N VAL A 108 11.85 18.35 -6.10
CA VAL A 108 11.16 18.81 -7.31
C VAL A 108 10.26 17.70 -7.84
N VAL A 109 10.76 16.46 -7.94
CA VAL A 109 9.96 15.30 -8.38
C VAL A 109 8.77 15.10 -7.45
N TRP A 110 9.00 15.20 -6.14
CA TRP A 110 7.98 15.12 -5.11
C TRP A 110 6.89 16.18 -5.29
N VAL A 111 7.25 17.43 -5.59
CA VAL A 111 6.26 18.49 -5.88
C VAL A 111 5.51 18.23 -7.19
N LEU A 112 6.23 17.84 -8.26
CA LEU A 112 5.63 17.57 -9.57
C LEU A 112 4.59 16.45 -9.51
N ALA A 113 4.83 15.40 -8.72
CA ALA A 113 3.88 14.30 -8.53
C ALA A 113 2.55 14.72 -7.89
N ARG A 114 2.46 15.91 -7.28
CA ARG A 114 1.23 16.44 -6.66
C ARG A 114 0.47 17.43 -7.53
N LEU A 115 1.03 17.84 -8.67
CA LEU A 115 0.32 18.70 -9.62
C LEU A 115 -1.00 18.10 -10.13
N PRO A 116 -1.10 16.78 -10.38
CA PRO A 116 -2.38 16.16 -10.72
C PRO A 116 -3.48 16.37 -9.67
N VAL A 117 -3.13 16.27 -8.38
CA VAL A 117 -4.05 16.48 -7.26
C VAL A 117 -4.62 17.90 -7.31
N ILE A 118 -3.75 18.88 -7.55
CA ILE A 118 -4.14 20.29 -7.67
C ILE A 118 -5.06 20.49 -8.88
N ALA A 119 -4.69 19.93 -10.04
CA ALA A 119 -5.47 20.09 -11.27
C ALA A 119 -6.87 19.48 -11.15
N VAL A 120 -6.97 18.25 -10.63
CA VAL A 120 -8.24 17.56 -10.40
C VAL A 120 -9.04 18.27 -9.31
N GLY A 121 -8.41 18.73 -8.23
CA GLY A 121 -9.07 19.50 -7.18
C GLY A 121 -9.65 20.82 -7.67
N VAL A 122 -8.92 21.60 -8.47
CA VAL A 122 -9.44 22.86 -9.05
C VAL A 122 -10.62 22.58 -9.99
N LEU A 123 -10.51 21.57 -10.87
CA LEU A 123 -11.60 21.20 -11.76
C LEU A 123 -12.84 20.74 -10.99
N SER A 124 -12.67 19.90 -9.97
CA SER A 124 -13.78 19.44 -9.12
C SER A 124 -14.42 20.60 -8.35
N GLY A 125 -13.62 21.61 -7.97
CA GLY A 125 -14.10 22.83 -7.32
C GLY A 125 -15.07 23.65 -8.16
N PHE A 126 -15.06 23.54 -9.49
CA PHE A 126 -16.02 24.22 -10.37
C PHE A 126 -17.43 23.61 -10.30
N GLU A 127 -17.55 22.33 -9.97
CA GLU A 127 -18.78 21.55 -10.20
C GLU A 127 -19.91 21.97 -9.28
N LEU A 128 -19.65 22.07 -7.96
CA LEU A 128 -20.66 22.36 -6.96
C LEU A 128 -21.30 23.75 -7.13
N PRO A 129 -20.53 24.86 -7.34
CA PRO A 129 -21.13 26.17 -7.60
C PRO A 129 -21.94 26.23 -8.90
N LEU A 130 -21.45 25.60 -9.97
CA LEU A 130 -22.17 25.55 -11.26
C LEU A 130 -23.51 24.80 -11.11
N LEU A 131 -23.49 23.63 -10.47
CA LEU A 131 -24.69 22.82 -10.22
C LEU A 131 -25.67 23.53 -9.27
N THR A 132 -25.17 24.16 -8.21
CA THR A 132 -25.98 24.92 -7.27
C THR A 132 -26.78 26.01 -7.98
N ARG A 133 -26.12 26.81 -8.82
CA ARG A 133 -26.77 27.88 -9.59
C ARG A 133 -27.81 27.33 -10.56
N MET A 134 -27.48 26.24 -11.28
CA MET A 134 -28.42 25.60 -12.20
C MET A 134 -29.64 25.00 -11.48
N VAL A 135 -29.48 24.48 -10.26
CA VAL A 135 -30.60 23.99 -9.44
C VAL A 135 -31.45 25.13 -8.92
N GLN A 136 -30.85 26.25 -8.50
CA GLN A 136 -31.57 27.45 -8.06
C GLN A 136 -32.39 28.10 -9.18
N GLU A 137 -31.92 28.04 -10.43
CA GLU A 137 -32.66 28.50 -11.62
C GLU A 137 -33.89 27.64 -11.95
N THR A 138 -34.04 26.48 -11.32
CA THR A 138 -35.19 25.61 -11.58
C THR A 138 -36.33 25.93 -10.59
N ASP A 139 -37.43 26.53 -11.08
CA ASP A 139 -38.65 26.98 -10.35
C ASP A 139 -39.46 25.87 -9.60
N GLU A 140 -38.81 24.79 -9.17
CA GLU A 140 -39.50 23.65 -8.58
C GLU A 140 -39.52 23.67 -7.05
N ASP A 141 -40.58 23.07 -6.51
CA ASP A 141 -40.74 22.79 -5.09
C ASP A 141 -39.74 21.68 -4.65
N PRO A 142 -38.84 21.93 -3.67
CA PRO A 142 -37.84 20.96 -3.21
C PRO A 142 -38.42 19.71 -2.53
N SER A 143 -39.74 19.67 -2.32
CA SER A 143 -40.49 18.53 -1.75
C SER A 143 -40.73 17.38 -2.74
N SER A 144 -40.36 17.53 -4.02
CA SER A 144 -40.68 16.55 -5.08
C SER A 144 -39.85 15.25 -5.09
N ILE A 145 -38.87 15.12 -4.19
CA ILE A 145 -38.15 13.86 -3.84
C ILE A 145 -38.83 13.18 -2.63
N GLY A 146 -40.17 13.17 -2.65
CA GLY A 146 -41.02 12.85 -1.52
C GLY A 146 -41.06 11.37 -1.14
N GLY A 147 -40.56 11.07 0.07
CA GLY A 147 -40.83 9.83 0.80
C GLY A 147 -39.84 9.61 1.96
N VAL A 148 -38.55 9.50 1.63
CA VAL A 148 -37.49 9.10 2.57
C VAL A 148 -36.86 10.31 3.28
N THR A 149 -36.59 11.40 2.56
CA THR A 149 -36.02 12.65 3.10
C THR A 149 -36.97 13.36 4.07
N GLY A 150 -38.29 13.24 3.86
CA GLY A 150 -39.32 13.82 4.73
C GLY A 150 -39.25 13.26 6.16
N ARG A 151 -39.17 11.93 6.33
CA ARG A 151 -39.14 11.28 7.65
C ARG A 151 -37.84 11.56 8.42
N VAL A 152 -36.70 11.50 7.72
CA VAL A 152 -35.38 11.83 8.31
C VAL A 152 -35.33 13.30 8.73
N SER A 153 -35.92 14.20 7.95
CA SER A 153 -35.94 15.63 8.28
C SER A 153 -36.79 15.95 9.53
N THR A 154 -37.92 15.26 9.73
CA THR A 154 -38.74 15.43 10.95
C THR A 154 -38.06 14.90 12.21
N LEU A 155 -37.35 13.76 12.12
CA LEU A 155 -36.64 13.19 13.27
C LEU A 155 -35.40 14.01 13.63
N GLY A 156 -34.63 14.44 12.62
CA GLY A 156 -33.48 15.32 12.81
C GLY A 156 -33.87 16.69 13.37
N ARG A 157 -35.01 17.23 12.95
CA ARG A 157 -35.55 18.49 13.48
C ARG A 157 -35.90 18.39 14.97
N ARG A 158 -36.56 17.31 15.40
CA ARG A 158 -36.85 17.08 16.83
C ARG A 158 -35.57 16.95 17.67
N GLY A 159 -34.51 16.36 17.09
CA GLY A 159 -33.20 16.32 17.73
C GLY A 159 -32.52 17.68 17.83
N LEU A 160 -32.60 18.50 16.78
CA LEU A 160 -32.06 19.86 16.74
C LEU A 160 -32.80 20.81 17.68
N GLU A 161 -34.13 20.68 17.80
CA GLU A 161 -34.97 21.45 18.72
C GLU A 161 -34.61 21.24 20.20
N LEU A 162 -33.93 20.15 20.55
CA LEU A 162 -33.45 19.91 21.92
C LEU A 162 -32.29 20.83 22.33
N PHE A 163 -31.50 21.31 21.37
CA PHE A 163 -30.25 22.04 21.64
C PHE A 163 -30.19 23.41 20.94
N TRP A 164 -30.99 23.63 19.90
CA TRP A 164 -31.01 24.86 19.10
C TRP A 164 -32.43 25.41 18.92
N HIS A 165 -32.54 26.73 18.87
CA HIS A 165 -33.77 27.40 18.46
C HIS A 165 -33.96 27.26 16.95
N THR A 166 -34.88 26.39 16.54
CA THR A 166 -35.24 26.25 15.12
C THR A 166 -36.37 27.21 14.76
N HIS A 167 -36.19 28.08 13.77
CA HIS A 167 -37.27 28.87 13.19
C HIS A 167 -37.88 28.11 12.01
N SER A 168 -39.20 27.91 12.04
CA SER A 168 -39.94 27.32 10.93
C SER A 168 -40.42 28.44 10.02
N SER A 169 -39.55 28.99 9.17
CA SER A 169 -40.10 29.64 7.98
C SER A 169 -40.81 28.54 7.18
N GLY A 170 -42.03 28.77 6.70
CA GLY A 170 -42.71 27.86 5.78
C GLY A 170 -41.98 27.71 4.43
N GLU A 171 -40.71 28.13 4.36
CA GLU A 171 -39.83 28.04 3.22
C GLU A 171 -39.24 26.63 3.16
N THR A 172 -39.70 25.93 2.16
CA THR A 172 -38.97 24.93 1.39
C THR A 172 -37.44 25.05 1.49
N ARG A 173 -36.76 23.95 1.87
CA ARG A 173 -35.29 23.88 1.97
C ARG A 173 -34.65 24.49 0.73
N SER A 174 -33.72 25.42 0.92
CA SER A 174 -33.04 26.09 -0.20
C SER A 174 -32.42 25.05 -1.14
N GLY A 175 -32.45 25.32 -2.46
CA GLY A 175 -31.81 24.45 -3.45
C GLY A 175 -30.34 24.19 -3.14
N LEU A 176 -29.66 25.18 -2.55
CA LEU A 176 -28.30 25.08 -2.03
C LEU A 176 -28.16 24.00 -0.95
N SER A 177 -29.05 23.98 0.05
CA SER A 177 -28.99 23.00 1.14
C SER A 177 -29.19 21.57 0.65
N VAL A 178 -30.02 21.35 -0.38
CA VAL A 178 -30.24 20.02 -0.98
C VAL A 178 -29.00 19.58 -1.78
N VAL A 179 -28.42 20.49 -2.56
CA VAL A 179 -27.20 20.23 -3.34
C VAL A 179 -26.03 19.88 -2.42
N LEU A 180 -25.80 20.67 -1.36
CA LEU A 180 -24.78 20.37 -0.35
C LEU A 180 -25.00 19.02 0.35
N ALA A 181 -26.25 18.68 0.68
CA ALA A 181 -26.54 17.40 1.31
C ALA A 181 -26.22 16.22 0.37
N LEU A 182 -26.55 16.34 -0.92
CA LEU A 182 -26.25 15.31 -1.91
C LEU A 182 -24.76 15.22 -2.22
N ASP A 183 -24.04 16.33 -2.16
CA ASP A 183 -22.59 16.37 -2.24
C ASP A 183 -21.98 15.54 -1.11
N TYR A 184 -22.28 15.84 0.16
CA TYR A 184 -21.75 15.04 1.28
C TYR A 184 -22.16 13.55 1.24
N ILE A 185 -23.37 13.23 0.78
CA ILE A 185 -23.81 11.84 0.61
C ILE A 185 -23.05 11.15 -0.54
N GLY A 186 -22.80 11.86 -1.64
CA GLY A 186 -21.99 11.41 -2.76
C GLY A 186 -20.56 11.14 -2.34
N GLY A 187 -19.93 12.07 -1.62
CA GLY A 187 -18.58 11.92 -1.08
C GLY A 187 -18.44 10.72 -0.13
N LEU A 188 -19.38 10.53 0.80
CA LEU A 188 -19.39 9.35 1.68
C LEU A 188 -19.54 8.04 0.89
N ALA A 189 -20.43 8.02 -0.12
CA ALA A 189 -20.57 6.87 -0.99
C ALA A 189 -19.28 6.60 -1.77
N GLY A 190 -18.62 7.65 -2.27
CA GLY A 190 -17.31 7.60 -2.93
C GLY A 190 -16.26 6.95 -2.04
N ALA A 191 -16.13 7.42 -0.80
CA ALA A 191 -15.19 6.88 0.19
C ALA A 191 -15.44 5.38 0.48
N VAL A 192 -16.68 5.00 0.76
CA VAL A 192 -17.03 3.61 1.12
C VAL A 192 -16.86 2.68 -0.07
N VAL A 193 -17.33 3.08 -1.26
CA VAL A 193 -17.22 2.28 -2.48
C VAL A 193 -15.76 2.17 -2.93
N TYR A 194 -14.97 3.23 -2.79
CA TYR A 194 -13.53 3.17 -3.02
C TYR A 194 -12.86 2.14 -2.11
N ALA A 195 -13.01 2.29 -0.79
CA ALA A 195 -12.33 1.47 0.20
C ALA A 195 -12.78 -0.01 0.22
N ARG A 196 -14.03 -0.30 -0.13
CA ARG A 196 -14.59 -1.67 -0.06
C ARG A 196 -14.69 -2.40 -1.40
N LEU A 197 -14.72 -1.66 -2.51
CA LEU A 197 -15.00 -2.23 -3.82
C LEU A 197 -13.97 -1.84 -4.87
N LEU A 198 -13.78 -0.54 -5.15
CA LEU A 198 -12.97 -0.11 -6.28
C LEU A 198 -11.50 -0.50 -6.05
N TYR A 199 -10.90 -0.04 -4.95
CA TYR A 199 -9.48 -0.33 -4.71
C TYR A 199 -9.20 -1.83 -4.50
N PRO A 200 -9.89 -2.56 -3.59
CA PRO A 200 -9.54 -3.96 -3.32
C PRO A 200 -9.83 -4.94 -4.47
N ARG A 201 -10.78 -4.64 -5.37
CA ARG A 201 -11.15 -5.57 -6.46
C ARG A 201 -10.63 -5.16 -7.82
N LEU A 202 -10.48 -3.87 -8.08
CA LEU A 202 -10.09 -3.35 -9.40
C LEU A 202 -8.65 -2.81 -9.43
N GLY A 203 -8.06 -2.49 -8.27
CA GLY A 203 -6.74 -1.84 -8.20
C GLY A 203 -6.81 -0.35 -8.55
N LEU A 204 -5.68 0.35 -8.41
CA LEU A 204 -5.60 1.80 -8.61
C LEU A 204 -5.80 2.21 -10.07
N VAL A 205 -5.16 1.49 -11.00
CA VAL A 205 -5.19 1.82 -12.43
C VAL A 205 -6.61 1.73 -12.96
N THR A 206 -7.25 0.58 -12.75
CA THR A 206 -8.63 0.35 -13.21
C THR A 206 -9.62 1.26 -12.50
N THR A 207 -9.43 1.54 -11.21
CA THR A 207 -10.30 2.49 -10.47
C THR A 207 -10.28 3.86 -11.12
N THR A 208 -9.10 4.37 -11.47
CA THR A 208 -8.97 5.65 -12.18
C THR A 208 -9.72 5.62 -13.51
N VAL A 209 -9.58 4.54 -14.30
CA VAL A 209 -10.31 4.36 -15.57
C VAL A 209 -11.83 4.35 -15.38
N VAL A 210 -12.33 3.70 -14.31
CA VAL A 210 -13.76 3.65 -13.98
C VAL A 210 -14.28 5.03 -13.63
N LEU A 211 -13.58 5.79 -12.79
CA LEU A 211 -13.98 7.15 -12.43
C LEU A 211 -14.01 8.07 -13.66
N SER A 212 -12.97 8.01 -14.51
CA SER A 212 -12.92 8.78 -15.76
C SER A 212 -14.06 8.43 -16.71
N LEU A 213 -14.44 7.14 -16.78
CA LEU A 213 -15.60 6.71 -17.56
C LEU A 213 -16.90 7.28 -16.99
N ILE A 214 -17.06 7.32 -15.66
CA ILE A 214 -18.23 7.92 -15.00
C ILE A 214 -18.32 9.41 -15.33
N ASN A 215 -17.22 10.16 -15.27
CA ASN A 215 -17.21 11.58 -15.66
C ASN A 215 -17.56 11.76 -17.15
N ALA A 216 -16.99 10.97 -18.06
CA ALA A 216 -17.28 11.06 -19.49
C ALA A 216 -18.76 10.72 -19.80
N VAL A 217 -19.32 9.70 -19.15
CA VAL A 217 -20.75 9.36 -19.27
C VAL A 217 -21.62 10.47 -18.68
N THR A 218 -21.21 11.07 -17.55
CA THR A 218 -21.90 12.19 -16.93
C THR A 218 -21.95 13.40 -17.86
N ALA A 219 -20.84 13.72 -18.53
CA ALA A 219 -20.78 14.75 -19.57
C ALA A 219 -21.79 14.48 -20.70
N LEU A 220 -21.85 13.24 -21.22
CA LEU A 220 -22.78 12.86 -22.30
C LEU A 220 -24.24 12.93 -21.86
N VAL A 221 -24.56 12.41 -20.67
CA VAL A 221 -25.92 12.46 -20.10
C VAL A 221 -26.36 13.90 -19.93
N PHE A 222 -25.47 14.74 -19.40
CA PHE A 222 -25.72 16.17 -19.20
C PHE A 222 -25.96 16.87 -20.54
N LEU A 223 -25.09 16.63 -21.55
CA LEU A 223 -25.23 17.18 -22.89
C LEU A 223 -26.57 16.80 -23.52
N VAL A 224 -26.93 15.52 -23.52
CA VAL A 224 -28.20 15.05 -24.10
C VAL A 224 -29.39 15.72 -23.43
N ARG A 225 -29.37 15.86 -22.10
CA ARG A 225 -30.51 16.38 -21.34
C ARG A 225 -30.69 17.90 -21.41
N PHE A 226 -29.60 18.63 -21.61
CA PHE A 226 -29.57 20.10 -21.70
C PHE A 226 -29.29 20.61 -23.14
N SER A 227 -29.33 19.72 -24.13
CA SER A 227 -29.08 19.97 -25.56
C SER A 227 -30.03 20.99 -26.23
N GLU A 228 -31.21 21.26 -25.65
CA GLU A 228 -32.18 22.24 -26.18
C GLU A 228 -31.61 23.67 -26.25
N ARG A 229 -30.58 24.00 -25.46
CA ARG A 229 -29.87 25.29 -25.53
C ARG A 229 -28.71 25.30 -26.54
N TRP A 230 -28.38 24.15 -27.15
CA TRP A 230 -27.17 23.92 -27.94
C TRP A 230 -27.41 23.73 -29.44
N GLY A 231 -28.65 23.96 -29.92
CA GLY A 231 -28.94 24.07 -31.36
C GLY A 231 -28.73 22.80 -32.18
N VAL A 232 -28.93 21.60 -31.59
CA VAL A 232 -28.78 20.32 -32.32
C VAL A 232 -30.07 19.92 -33.09
N GLY A 233 -31.11 20.76 -33.10
CA GLY A 233 -32.41 20.44 -33.72
C GLY A 233 -33.17 21.58 -34.40
N GLY A 234 -32.52 22.70 -34.74
CA GLY A 234 -33.18 23.83 -35.42
C GLY A 234 -32.77 23.95 -36.88
N GLY A 235 -33.68 23.66 -37.81
CA GLY A 235 -33.52 23.84 -39.26
C GLY A 235 -33.47 25.31 -39.69
N GLY A 236 -32.42 26.03 -39.28
CA GLY A 236 -32.12 27.38 -39.76
C GLY A 236 -30.99 27.34 -40.79
N THR A 237 -31.30 27.67 -42.04
CA THR A 237 -30.33 27.90 -43.12
C THR A 237 -29.47 29.12 -42.79
N GLY A 238 -28.34 28.88 -42.12
CA GLY A 238 -27.35 29.88 -41.79
C GLY A 238 -26.18 29.24 -41.06
N LEU A 239 -25.13 28.90 -41.81
CA LEU A 239 -23.86 28.41 -41.25
C LEU A 239 -23.18 29.52 -40.45
N SER A 240 -23.44 29.57 -39.14
CA SER A 240 -22.51 30.14 -38.17
C SER A 240 -22.64 29.38 -36.86
N PHE A 241 -22.02 28.20 -36.83
CA PHE A 241 -21.80 27.41 -35.63
C PHE A 241 -20.28 27.34 -35.41
N ALA A 242 -19.79 27.86 -34.28
CA ALA A 242 -18.38 27.76 -33.91
C ALA A 242 -17.94 26.29 -33.84
N THR A 243 -16.71 26.01 -34.27
CA THR A 243 -16.11 24.68 -34.43
C THR A 243 -15.85 23.93 -33.11
N GLU A 244 -15.79 24.64 -31.98
CA GLU A 244 -15.33 24.15 -30.67
C GLU A 244 -16.22 23.08 -29.98
N PRO A 245 -17.56 23.22 -29.87
CA PRO A 245 -18.41 22.23 -29.17
C PRO A 245 -18.48 20.87 -29.87
N ARG A 246 -18.32 20.83 -31.20
CA ARG A 246 -18.30 19.56 -31.95
C ARG A 246 -17.02 18.78 -31.69
N VAL A 247 -15.89 19.48 -31.58
CA VAL A 247 -14.60 18.85 -31.25
C VAL A 247 -14.66 18.24 -29.84
N LEU A 248 -15.17 18.98 -28.85
CA LEU A 248 -15.31 18.47 -27.48
C LEU A 248 -16.28 17.29 -27.38
N LEU A 249 -17.35 17.26 -28.16
CA LEU A 249 -18.25 16.09 -28.23
C LEU A 249 -17.52 14.86 -28.81
N VAL A 250 -16.78 15.03 -29.91
CA VAL A 250 -15.99 13.93 -30.48
C VAL A 250 -14.96 13.43 -29.48
N VAL A 251 -14.25 14.33 -28.80
CA VAL A 251 -13.32 13.99 -27.72
C VAL A 251 -14.02 13.21 -26.61
N CYS A 252 -15.18 13.68 -26.13
CA CYS A 252 -15.95 13.01 -25.09
C CYS A 252 -16.39 11.59 -25.50
N LEU A 253 -16.82 11.40 -26.75
CA LEU A 253 -17.18 10.08 -27.29
C LEU A 253 -15.95 9.16 -27.39
N LEU A 254 -14.81 9.67 -27.87
CA LEU A 254 -13.56 8.92 -27.94
C LEU A 254 -13.05 8.54 -26.55
N LEU A 255 -13.10 9.44 -25.57
CA LEU A 255 -12.76 9.16 -24.18
C LEU A 255 -13.69 8.08 -23.62
N THR A 256 -15.00 8.19 -23.82
CA THR A 256 -15.96 7.20 -23.34
C THR A 256 -15.67 5.82 -23.93
N ALA A 257 -15.46 5.74 -25.24
CA ALA A 257 -15.13 4.49 -25.93
C ALA A 257 -13.78 3.92 -25.49
N GLY A 258 -12.76 4.77 -25.33
CA GLY A 258 -11.42 4.39 -24.89
C GLY A 258 -11.41 3.82 -23.46
N HIS A 259 -12.04 4.51 -22.51
CA HIS A 259 -12.13 4.03 -21.13
C HIS A 259 -13.00 2.77 -21.01
N ALA A 260 -14.11 2.67 -21.76
CA ALA A 260 -14.91 1.44 -21.80
C ALA A 260 -14.10 0.26 -22.38
N GLY A 261 -13.34 0.49 -23.44
CA GLY A 261 -12.40 -0.49 -24.01
C GLY A 261 -11.33 -0.94 -23.01
N ALA A 262 -10.69 0.00 -22.32
CA ALA A 262 -9.74 -0.28 -21.25
C ALA A 262 -10.36 -1.13 -20.12
N LEU A 263 -11.60 -0.83 -19.72
CA LEU A 263 -12.32 -1.57 -18.68
C LEU A 263 -12.59 -3.04 -19.07
N THR A 264 -12.89 -3.32 -20.35
CA THR A 264 -13.06 -4.71 -20.82
C THR A 264 -11.77 -5.55 -20.69
N HIS A 265 -10.61 -4.90 -20.67
CA HIS A 265 -9.29 -5.53 -20.56
C HIS A 265 -8.57 -5.15 -19.25
N HIS A 266 -9.31 -4.76 -18.21
CA HIS A 266 -8.75 -4.18 -16.97
C HIS A 266 -7.63 -5.01 -16.34
N LYS A 267 -7.77 -6.35 -16.27
CA LYS A 267 -6.72 -7.21 -15.70
C LYS A 267 -5.40 -7.16 -16.46
N ARG A 268 -5.45 -7.03 -17.80
CA ARG A 268 -4.22 -6.93 -18.61
C ARG A 268 -3.57 -5.56 -18.43
N LEU A 269 -4.38 -4.51 -18.38
CA LEU A 269 -3.89 -3.14 -18.18
C LEU A 269 -3.20 -2.99 -16.83
N ASP A 270 -3.85 -3.43 -15.75
CA ASP A 270 -3.33 -3.35 -14.40
C ASP A 270 -2.02 -4.15 -14.26
N ASN A 271 -2.00 -5.39 -14.77
CA ASN A 271 -0.80 -6.22 -14.75
C ASN A 271 0.35 -5.59 -15.54
N GLN A 272 0.13 -5.12 -16.77
CA GLN A 272 1.22 -4.59 -17.61
C GLN A 272 1.87 -3.33 -17.01
N VAL A 273 1.07 -2.42 -16.46
CA VAL A 273 1.58 -1.20 -15.83
C VAL A 273 2.35 -1.56 -14.56
N THR A 274 1.82 -2.49 -13.76
CA THR A 274 2.44 -2.94 -12.52
C THR A 274 3.74 -3.71 -12.79
N GLU A 275 3.75 -4.63 -13.76
CA GLU A 275 4.93 -5.40 -14.19
C GLU A 275 6.05 -4.47 -14.63
N MET A 276 5.76 -3.52 -15.52
CA MET A 276 6.75 -2.56 -16.00
C MET A 276 7.35 -1.72 -14.86
N TYR A 277 6.51 -1.23 -13.93
CA TYR A 277 6.98 -0.48 -12.77
C TYR A 277 7.88 -1.34 -11.87
N LEU A 278 7.44 -2.56 -11.55
CA LEU A 278 8.18 -3.48 -10.68
C LEU A 278 9.50 -3.90 -11.30
N GLU A 279 9.53 -4.31 -12.58
CA GLU A 279 10.75 -4.72 -13.28
C GLU A 279 11.79 -3.61 -13.28
N GLN A 280 11.39 -2.38 -13.63
CA GLN A 280 12.29 -1.22 -13.63
C GLN A 280 12.84 -0.91 -12.24
N LYS A 281 12.00 -0.97 -11.20
CA LYS A 281 12.43 -0.73 -9.82
C LYS A 281 13.41 -1.80 -9.34
N MET A 282 13.18 -3.06 -9.70
CA MET A 282 14.11 -4.16 -9.38
C MET A 282 15.43 -4.03 -10.15
N GLU A 283 15.41 -3.61 -11.42
CA GLU A 283 16.63 -3.38 -12.20
C GLU A 283 17.45 -2.20 -11.67
N ALA A 284 16.79 -1.18 -11.13
CA ALA A 284 17.44 0.00 -10.55
C ALA A 284 18.24 -0.30 -9.26
N GLU A 285 18.04 -1.46 -8.63
CA GLU A 285 18.86 -1.92 -7.49
C GLU A 285 20.29 -2.30 -7.92
N TYR A 286 20.53 -2.45 -9.22
CA TYR A 286 21.81 -2.85 -9.80
C TYR A 286 22.43 -1.72 -10.64
N ALA A 287 23.70 -1.89 -10.98
CA ALA A 287 24.35 -0.99 -11.92
C ALA A 287 23.59 -0.99 -13.28
N PRO A 288 23.40 0.17 -13.93
CA PRO A 288 22.59 0.26 -15.15
C PRO A 288 23.02 -0.74 -16.24
N GLY A 289 22.07 -1.51 -16.78
CA GLY A 289 22.30 -2.46 -17.86
C GLY A 289 22.98 -3.77 -17.44
N THR A 290 23.18 -4.02 -16.15
CA THR A 290 23.82 -5.24 -15.65
C THR A 290 22.84 -6.35 -15.26
N MET A 291 21.61 -5.98 -14.91
CA MET A 291 20.54 -6.91 -14.55
C MET A 291 19.30 -6.64 -15.39
N LYS A 292 18.65 -7.71 -15.86
CA LYS A 292 17.33 -7.67 -16.45
C LYS A 292 16.35 -8.44 -15.58
N THR A 293 15.16 -7.90 -15.36
CA THR A 293 14.11 -8.53 -14.56
C THR A 293 12.90 -8.89 -15.41
N GLU A 294 12.29 -10.04 -15.13
CA GLU A 294 11.04 -10.50 -15.74
C GLU A 294 10.09 -10.99 -14.64
N VAL A 295 8.92 -10.37 -14.51
CA VAL A 295 7.89 -10.82 -13.57
C VAL A 295 7.22 -12.10 -14.10
N LEU A 296 7.29 -13.18 -13.32
CA LEU A 296 6.76 -14.50 -13.69
C LEU A 296 5.31 -14.69 -13.22
N ASN A 297 5.00 -14.21 -12.03
CA ASN A 297 3.68 -14.32 -11.43
C ASN A 297 3.50 -13.28 -10.33
N GLN A 298 2.26 -12.80 -10.17
CA GLN A 298 1.87 -11.90 -9.10
C GLN A 298 0.58 -12.36 -8.42
N LYS A 299 0.49 -12.14 -7.11
CA LYS A 299 -0.70 -12.43 -6.34
C LYS A 299 -0.80 -11.51 -5.13
N THR A 300 -1.96 -10.89 -4.93
CA THR A 300 -2.23 -10.09 -3.73
C THR A 300 -3.00 -10.93 -2.71
N THR A 301 -2.53 -10.94 -1.46
CA THR A 301 -3.27 -11.47 -0.31
C THR A 301 -3.95 -10.33 0.44
N LYS A 302 -4.58 -10.63 1.58
CA LYS A 302 -5.12 -9.58 2.46
C LYS A 302 -4.03 -8.63 2.98
N TYR A 303 -2.79 -9.11 3.13
CA TYR A 303 -1.74 -8.41 3.85
C TYR A 303 -0.62 -7.89 2.94
N GLN A 304 -0.40 -8.52 1.79
CA GLN A 304 0.81 -8.27 1.01
C GLN A 304 0.65 -8.65 -0.47
N HIS A 305 1.54 -8.10 -1.28
CA HIS A 305 1.63 -8.39 -2.70
C HIS A 305 2.82 -9.31 -2.99
N LEU A 306 2.56 -10.51 -3.48
CA LEU A 306 3.57 -11.51 -3.80
C LEU A 306 3.99 -11.32 -5.25
N VAL A 307 5.29 -11.17 -5.48
CA VAL A 307 5.87 -11.05 -6.82
C VAL A 307 6.95 -12.11 -6.98
N ARG A 308 6.71 -13.09 -7.86
CA ARG A 308 7.77 -13.98 -8.33
C ARG A 308 8.36 -13.41 -9.61
N TYR A 309 9.67 -13.31 -9.64
CA TYR A 309 10.39 -12.75 -10.78
C TYR A 309 11.65 -13.55 -11.07
N ARG A 310 12.12 -13.45 -12.32
CA ARG A 310 13.42 -13.94 -12.75
C ARG A 310 14.34 -12.74 -12.92
N ARG A 311 15.54 -12.80 -12.36
CA ARG A 311 16.61 -11.84 -12.62
C ARG A 311 17.69 -12.50 -13.48
N THR A 312 18.17 -11.78 -14.50
CA THR A 312 19.15 -12.27 -15.48
C THR A 312 20.33 -11.32 -15.56
N TRP A 313 21.54 -11.83 -15.33
CA TRP A 313 22.78 -11.07 -15.46
C TRP A 313 23.13 -10.83 -16.94
N THR A 314 23.04 -9.58 -17.37
CA THR A 314 23.24 -9.15 -18.76
C THR A 314 24.64 -8.61 -19.04
N ALA A 315 25.43 -8.31 -18.02
CA ALA A 315 26.78 -7.80 -18.23
C ALA A 315 27.71 -8.88 -18.85
N SER A 316 28.79 -8.40 -19.47
CA SER A 316 29.86 -9.27 -19.99
C SER A 316 30.81 -9.77 -18.91
N SER A 317 30.87 -9.10 -17.76
CA SER A 317 31.66 -9.55 -16.60
C SER A 317 31.05 -10.77 -15.94
N SER A 318 31.80 -11.41 -15.04
CA SER A 318 31.25 -12.44 -14.15
C SER A 318 30.08 -11.90 -13.34
N ASN A 319 29.12 -12.77 -13.03
CA ASN A 319 27.98 -12.47 -12.17
C ASN A 319 28.42 -12.61 -10.71
N PRO A 320 28.43 -11.53 -9.91
CA PRO A 320 28.89 -11.58 -8.52
C PRO A 320 27.77 -11.89 -7.52
N TYR A 321 26.56 -12.25 -7.97
CA TYR A 321 25.39 -12.36 -7.12
C TYR A 321 24.83 -13.79 -6.99
N PHE A 322 24.98 -14.60 -8.03
CA PHE A 322 24.42 -15.95 -8.09
C PHE A 322 25.07 -16.80 -9.18
N THR A 323 25.05 -18.11 -9.01
CA THR A 323 25.58 -19.07 -9.99
C THR A 323 24.83 -18.98 -11.33
N GLY A 324 25.58 -18.86 -12.42
CA GLY A 324 25.02 -18.86 -13.77
C GLY A 324 24.51 -17.49 -14.24
N ARG A 325 23.52 -17.51 -15.14
CA ARG A 325 23.02 -16.31 -15.86
C ARG A 325 21.68 -15.81 -15.35
N ALA A 326 20.83 -16.67 -14.81
CA ALA A 326 19.53 -16.26 -14.28
C ALA A 326 19.13 -17.10 -13.08
N GLU A 327 18.36 -16.52 -12.19
CA GLU A 327 17.71 -17.20 -11.08
C GLU A 327 16.31 -16.60 -10.83
N GLN A 328 15.53 -17.29 -10.00
CA GLN A 328 14.23 -16.84 -9.55
C GLN A 328 14.25 -16.34 -8.11
N CYS A 329 13.42 -15.34 -7.86
CA CYS A 329 13.27 -14.70 -6.56
C CYS A 329 11.79 -14.44 -6.24
N LEU A 330 11.53 -14.20 -4.97
CA LEU A 330 10.24 -13.77 -4.42
C LEU A 330 10.41 -12.42 -3.72
N ARG A 331 9.45 -11.53 -3.97
CA ARG A 331 9.18 -10.37 -3.12
C ARG A 331 7.84 -10.50 -2.42
N LEU A 332 7.79 -9.94 -1.22
CA LEU A 332 6.56 -9.58 -0.53
C LEU A 332 6.56 -8.05 -0.43
N GLY A 333 5.60 -7.41 -1.10
CA GLY A 333 5.65 -5.98 -1.37
C GLY A 333 6.87 -5.62 -2.21
N MET A 334 7.65 -4.65 -1.73
CA MET A 334 8.90 -4.24 -2.38
C MET A 334 10.13 -4.97 -1.83
N ASP A 335 9.98 -5.79 -0.79
CA ASP A 335 11.11 -6.41 -0.11
C ASP A 335 11.39 -7.80 -0.70
N VAL A 336 12.63 -8.02 -1.14
CA VAL A 336 13.11 -9.36 -1.51
C VAL A 336 13.08 -10.23 -0.26
N GLN A 337 12.43 -11.38 -0.35
CA GLN A 337 12.31 -12.35 0.74
C GLN A 337 13.12 -13.62 0.48
N LEU A 338 13.21 -14.02 -0.79
CA LEU A 338 13.85 -15.28 -1.16
C LEU A 338 14.45 -15.18 -2.56
N CYS A 339 15.65 -15.72 -2.77
CA CYS A 339 16.15 -16.09 -4.10
C CYS A 339 16.79 -17.49 -4.06
N GLU A 340 16.79 -18.18 -5.19
CA GLU A 340 17.35 -19.54 -5.31
C GLU A 340 18.79 -19.63 -4.77
N SER A 341 19.64 -18.63 -5.02
CA SER A 341 21.04 -18.59 -4.60
C SER A 341 21.31 -18.55 -3.09
N TRP A 342 20.35 -18.10 -2.27
CA TRP A 342 20.59 -17.90 -0.83
C TRP A 342 19.43 -18.30 0.08
N ALA A 343 18.35 -18.85 -0.49
CA ALA A 343 17.20 -19.36 0.25
C ALA A 343 17.61 -20.25 1.44
N ASP A 344 18.49 -21.22 1.18
CA ASP A 344 18.96 -22.16 2.19
C ASP A 344 19.87 -21.45 3.21
N SER A 345 20.86 -20.68 2.76
CA SER A 345 21.86 -20.06 3.65
C SER A 345 21.28 -18.99 4.58
N TYR A 346 20.25 -18.25 4.16
CA TYR A 346 19.46 -17.40 5.07
C TYR A 346 18.87 -18.23 6.21
N HIS A 347 18.22 -19.35 5.90
CA HIS A 347 17.60 -20.22 6.91
C HIS A 347 18.61 -20.98 7.76
N ASN A 348 19.80 -21.30 7.23
CA ASN A 348 20.90 -21.79 8.03
C ASN A 348 21.33 -20.74 9.09
N GLY A 349 21.38 -19.46 8.72
CA GLY A 349 21.63 -18.37 9.67
C GLY A 349 20.50 -18.20 10.69
N LEU A 350 19.25 -18.20 10.23
CA LEU A 350 18.08 -17.98 11.08
C LEU A 350 17.80 -19.15 12.03
N VAL A 351 18.11 -20.39 11.63
CA VAL A 351 17.74 -21.61 12.37
C VAL A 351 18.96 -22.38 12.85
N ASP A 352 19.86 -22.77 11.96
CA ASP A 352 20.94 -23.72 12.28
C ASP A 352 22.03 -23.12 13.17
N VAL A 353 22.26 -21.81 13.08
CA VAL A 353 23.15 -21.11 14.01
C VAL A 353 22.52 -21.03 15.41
N PRO A 354 21.29 -20.54 15.62
CA PRO A 354 20.65 -20.59 16.94
C PRO A 354 20.52 -22.01 17.51
N MET A 355 20.19 -23.01 16.69
CA MET A 355 20.07 -24.40 17.13
C MET A 355 21.41 -25.04 17.53
N SER A 356 22.54 -24.38 17.28
CA SER A 356 23.82 -24.80 17.85
C SER A 356 23.92 -24.52 19.36
N MET A 357 23.06 -23.66 19.90
CA MET A 357 23.07 -23.27 21.32
C MET A 357 22.29 -24.24 22.22
N TYR A 358 21.60 -25.23 21.64
CA TYR A 358 20.67 -26.11 22.35
C TYR A 358 20.92 -27.58 22.03
N GLU A 359 20.42 -28.45 22.90
CA GLU A 359 20.33 -29.87 22.59
C GLU A 359 19.18 -30.15 21.62
N HIS A 360 19.39 -31.13 20.73
CA HIS A 360 18.42 -31.50 19.69
C HIS A 360 17.47 -32.55 20.24
N THR A 361 16.53 -32.09 21.08
CA THR A 361 15.60 -32.96 21.80
C THR A 361 14.15 -32.57 21.53
N PRO A 362 13.20 -33.50 21.69
CA PRO A 362 11.77 -33.20 21.66
C PRO A 362 11.33 -32.13 22.66
N ASP A 363 12.07 -31.97 23.76
CA ASP A 363 11.75 -31.08 24.87
C ASP A 363 12.21 -29.63 24.61
N THR A 364 13.01 -29.41 23.56
CA THR A 364 13.41 -28.07 23.12
C THR A 364 12.23 -27.41 22.42
N GLU A 365 11.67 -26.37 23.02
CA GLU A 365 10.47 -25.67 22.54
C GLU A 365 10.85 -24.43 21.74
N VAL A 366 10.47 -24.40 20.46
CA VAL A 366 10.79 -23.31 19.53
C VAL A 366 9.51 -22.59 19.07
N LEU A 367 9.50 -21.26 19.15
CA LEU A 367 8.47 -20.42 18.53
C LEU A 367 9.04 -19.75 17.27
N VAL A 368 8.35 -19.87 16.14
CA VAL A 368 8.63 -19.12 14.91
C VAL A 368 7.51 -18.11 14.70
N ILE A 369 7.83 -16.82 14.70
CA ILE A 369 6.89 -15.76 14.34
C ILE A 369 7.18 -15.36 12.88
N GLY A 370 6.23 -15.65 11.99
CA GLY A 370 6.38 -15.59 10.53
C GLY A 370 6.68 -16.96 9.91
N GLY A 371 7.57 -16.98 8.91
CA GLY A 371 8.00 -18.23 8.26
C GLY A 371 6.93 -18.89 7.39
N GLY A 372 5.99 -18.12 6.83
CA GLY A 372 4.91 -18.65 5.97
C GLY A 372 5.36 -19.35 4.68
N ASP A 373 6.66 -19.35 4.37
CA ASP A 373 7.28 -20.16 3.31
C ASP A 373 7.62 -21.60 3.72
N TRP A 374 7.57 -21.91 5.02
CA TRP A 374 7.82 -23.21 5.64
C TRP A 374 9.28 -23.67 5.59
N ILE A 375 10.24 -22.85 5.16
CA ILE A 375 11.63 -23.24 5.03
C ILE A 375 12.29 -23.31 6.41
N ALA A 376 12.08 -22.31 7.28
CA ALA A 376 12.56 -22.37 8.67
C ALA A 376 12.10 -23.66 9.40
N ILE A 377 10.86 -24.10 9.12
CA ILE A 377 10.29 -25.33 9.69
C ILE A 377 11.00 -26.58 9.15
N ASP A 378 11.44 -26.56 7.89
CA ASP A 378 12.22 -27.64 7.29
C ASP A 378 13.56 -27.87 8.00
N HIS A 379 14.26 -26.78 8.34
CA HIS A 379 15.49 -26.85 9.11
C HIS A 379 15.21 -27.35 10.54
N LEU A 380 14.21 -26.78 11.23
CA LEU A 380 13.89 -27.16 12.62
C LEU A 380 13.52 -28.63 12.76
N ARG A 381 12.79 -29.22 11.79
CA ARG A 381 12.41 -30.64 11.87
C ARG A 381 13.62 -31.57 11.88
N SER A 382 14.75 -31.15 11.28
CA SER A 382 15.98 -31.97 11.22
C SER A 382 16.60 -32.18 12.61
N TYR A 383 16.30 -31.29 13.56
CA TYR A 383 16.72 -31.37 14.95
C TYR A 383 15.70 -32.05 15.87
N ASN A 384 14.57 -32.52 15.33
CA ASN A 384 13.54 -33.23 16.07
C ASN A 384 13.00 -32.44 17.30
N VAL A 385 12.90 -31.12 17.19
CA VAL A 385 12.38 -30.23 18.25
C VAL A 385 10.87 -30.01 18.12
N SER A 386 10.24 -29.45 19.17
CA SER A 386 8.83 -29.06 19.15
C SER A 386 8.70 -27.62 18.66
N VAL A 387 7.79 -27.36 17.71
CA VAL A 387 7.71 -26.06 17.02
C VAL A 387 6.29 -25.52 17.07
N ASP A 388 6.10 -24.35 17.67
CA ASP A 388 4.94 -23.50 17.42
C ASP A 388 5.28 -22.50 16.31
N GLN A 389 4.45 -22.41 15.29
CA GLN A 389 4.57 -21.40 14.23
C GLN A 389 3.37 -20.48 14.25
N VAL A 390 3.60 -19.17 14.19
CA VAL A 390 2.55 -18.15 14.15
C VAL A 390 2.77 -17.24 12.96
N ASP A 391 1.87 -17.27 11.99
CA ASP A 391 1.92 -16.41 10.81
C ASP A 391 0.56 -15.78 10.52
N LEU A 392 0.57 -14.50 10.16
CA LEU A 392 -0.63 -13.69 9.96
C LEU A 392 -1.38 -14.06 8.66
N ASP A 393 -0.67 -14.53 7.64
CA ASP A 393 -1.17 -14.64 6.27
C ASP A 393 -1.41 -16.10 5.84
N ALA A 394 -2.60 -16.63 6.19
CA ALA A 394 -3.05 -17.93 5.71
C ALA A 394 -3.07 -18.08 4.18
N GLN A 395 -3.26 -16.99 3.43
CA GLN A 395 -3.30 -17.06 1.98
C GLN A 395 -1.90 -17.24 1.39
N PHE A 396 -0.89 -16.60 1.98
CA PHE A 396 0.52 -16.80 1.65
C PHE A 396 0.96 -18.23 2.03
N MET A 397 0.72 -18.64 3.27
CA MET A 397 1.00 -19.99 3.76
C MET A 397 0.42 -21.10 2.87
N ASN A 398 -0.83 -20.96 2.41
CA ASN A 398 -1.44 -21.95 1.51
C ASN A 398 -0.95 -21.83 0.06
N HIS A 399 -0.46 -20.66 -0.35
CA HIS A 399 0.14 -20.47 -1.66
C HIS A 399 1.52 -21.15 -1.76
N THR A 400 2.35 -21.01 -0.73
CA THR A 400 3.69 -21.62 -0.68
C THR A 400 3.61 -23.15 -0.70
N LYS A 401 2.69 -23.76 0.06
CA LYS A 401 2.40 -25.23 0.02
C LYS A 401 2.10 -25.79 -1.37
N ARG A 402 1.48 -24.98 -2.25
CA ARG A 402 0.93 -25.45 -3.54
C ARG A 402 1.78 -25.05 -4.73
N THR A 403 2.79 -24.22 -4.53
CA THR A 403 3.57 -23.65 -5.61
C THR A 403 4.89 -24.41 -5.75
N PRO A 404 5.15 -25.09 -6.87
CA PRO A 404 6.33 -25.96 -7.03
C PRO A 404 7.67 -25.30 -6.70
N PHE A 405 7.79 -23.98 -6.92
CA PHE A 405 8.96 -23.19 -6.60
C PHE A 405 9.43 -23.40 -5.15
N PHE A 406 8.53 -23.35 -4.17
CA PHE A 406 8.94 -23.45 -2.76
C PHE A 406 9.24 -24.87 -2.29
N ARG A 407 8.79 -25.87 -3.05
CA ARG A 407 8.84 -27.28 -2.62
C ARG A 407 10.27 -27.77 -2.43
N GLU A 408 11.21 -27.21 -3.17
CA GLU A 408 12.63 -27.52 -3.07
C GLU A 408 13.19 -27.23 -1.68
N TRP A 409 12.79 -26.12 -1.05
CA TRP A 409 13.35 -25.68 0.23
C TRP A 409 12.52 -26.13 1.43
N HIS A 410 11.20 -26.10 1.33
CA HIS A 410 10.39 -26.46 2.49
C HIS A 410 10.11 -27.96 2.62
N ASN A 411 10.41 -28.78 1.59
CA ASN A 411 10.21 -30.23 1.53
C ASN A 411 9.02 -30.78 2.38
N ASP A 412 7.83 -30.26 2.10
CA ASP A 412 6.56 -30.55 2.78
C ASP A 412 6.60 -30.51 4.34
N SER A 413 7.45 -29.65 4.93
CA SER A 413 7.69 -29.47 6.39
C SER A 413 6.45 -29.07 7.18
N TYR A 414 5.44 -28.50 6.53
CA TYR A 414 4.11 -28.24 7.10
C TYR A 414 3.36 -29.51 7.54
N THR A 415 3.88 -30.70 7.23
CA THR A 415 3.36 -32.00 7.70
C THR A 415 4.12 -32.55 8.91
N TYR A 416 5.11 -31.81 9.42
CA TYR A 416 5.94 -32.24 10.54
C TYR A 416 5.10 -32.53 11.78
N SER A 417 5.28 -33.72 12.35
CA SER A 417 4.41 -34.22 13.44
C SER A 417 4.46 -33.43 14.74
N ARG A 418 5.50 -32.60 14.93
CA ARG A 418 5.67 -31.74 16.12
C ARG A 418 5.56 -30.26 15.79
N LEU A 419 4.95 -29.93 14.66
CA LEU A 419 4.59 -28.58 14.28
C LEU A 419 3.16 -28.29 14.72
N ASN A 420 2.98 -27.15 15.39
CA ASN A 420 1.67 -26.58 15.68
C ASN A 420 1.60 -25.17 15.06
N THR A 421 0.83 -25.02 13.98
CA THR A 421 0.71 -23.74 13.27
C THR A 421 -0.57 -23.00 13.66
N THR A 422 -0.43 -21.73 14.04
CA THR A 422 -1.52 -20.81 14.33
C THR A 422 -1.56 -19.68 13.29
N VAL A 423 -2.74 -19.42 12.72
CA VAL A 423 -2.95 -18.27 11.83
C VAL A 423 -3.40 -17.06 12.65
N GLU A 424 -2.45 -16.25 13.09
CA GLU A 424 -2.71 -15.08 13.93
C GLU A 424 -1.58 -14.05 13.82
N ASP A 425 -1.85 -12.82 14.24
CA ASP A 425 -0.84 -11.80 14.49
C ASP A 425 0.08 -12.23 15.65
N GLY A 426 1.40 -12.27 15.44
CA GLY A 426 2.38 -12.74 16.44
C GLY A 426 2.32 -11.98 17.77
N TYR A 427 2.08 -10.66 17.73
CA TYR A 427 1.88 -9.86 18.94
C TYR A 427 0.63 -10.31 19.71
N THR A 428 -0.49 -10.51 19.01
CA THR A 428 -1.74 -10.99 19.61
C THR A 428 -1.61 -12.40 20.19
N HIS A 429 -0.87 -13.29 19.53
CA HIS A 429 -0.61 -14.63 20.02
C HIS A 429 0.13 -14.62 21.36
N LEU A 430 1.22 -13.84 21.46
CA LEU A 430 1.99 -13.68 22.71
C LEU A 430 1.15 -13.09 23.85
N GLN A 431 0.11 -12.29 23.57
CA GLN A 431 -0.78 -11.79 24.62
C GLN A 431 -1.73 -12.86 25.19
N ARG A 432 -1.89 -14.00 24.52
CA ARG A 432 -2.90 -15.02 24.85
C ARG A 432 -2.31 -16.33 25.33
N THR A 433 -1.13 -16.69 24.84
CA THR A 433 -0.43 -17.89 25.29
C THR A 433 0.26 -17.61 26.62
N ASP A 434 0.37 -18.63 27.48
CA ASP A 434 1.22 -18.61 28.68
C ASP A 434 2.48 -19.46 28.50
N LYS A 435 2.69 -20.03 27.30
CA LYS A 435 3.80 -20.94 27.00
C LYS A 435 5.13 -20.19 26.99
N GLN A 436 6.18 -20.83 27.50
CA GLN A 436 7.56 -20.35 27.38
C GLN A 436 8.32 -21.20 26.38
N TYR A 437 9.34 -20.60 25.77
CA TYR A 437 10.13 -21.17 24.69
C TYR A 437 11.63 -21.05 25.00
N ASP A 438 12.38 -22.07 24.60
CA ASP A 438 13.84 -22.04 24.65
C ASP A 438 14.40 -21.14 23.55
N LEU A 439 13.76 -21.12 22.39
CA LEU A 439 14.18 -20.31 21.26
C LEU A 439 12.96 -19.66 20.61
N ILE A 440 13.02 -18.35 20.41
CA ILE A 440 12.04 -17.63 19.59
C ILE A 440 12.76 -17.09 18.35
N LEU A 441 12.30 -17.47 17.17
CA LEU A 441 12.83 -17.00 15.88
C LEU A 441 11.86 -15.99 15.27
N LEU A 442 12.37 -14.79 14.99
CA LEU A 442 11.63 -13.73 14.32
C LEU A 442 11.95 -13.77 12.83
N ASP A 443 11.05 -14.37 12.07
CA ASP A 443 11.09 -14.42 10.61
C ASP A 443 10.04 -13.48 10.02
N VAL A 444 10.16 -12.22 10.43
CA VAL A 444 9.24 -11.14 10.06
C VAL A 444 9.91 -10.17 9.09
N PRO A 445 9.14 -9.48 8.23
CA PRO A 445 9.69 -8.45 7.37
C PRO A 445 10.40 -7.34 8.16
N GLY A 446 11.30 -6.67 7.46
CA GLY A 446 12.05 -5.54 7.99
C GLY A 446 11.15 -4.34 8.16
N ALA A 447 11.41 -3.48 9.14
CA ALA A 447 10.59 -2.29 9.36
C ALA A 447 10.66 -1.31 8.18
N SER A 448 9.82 -1.52 7.16
CA SER A 448 9.73 -0.71 5.94
C SER A 448 8.45 0.14 5.89
N ASP A 449 7.51 -0.08 6.81
CA ASP A 449 6.26 0.69 6.91
C ASP A 449 5.73 0.82 8.35
N ASP A 450 4.67 1.62 8.49
CA ASP A 450 4.02 1.95 9.76
C ASP A 450 3.36 0.73 10.42
N ASP A 451 2.87 -0.24 9.63
CA ASP A 451 2.17 -1.42 10.15
C ASP A 451 3.15 -2.35 10.89
N LEU A 452 4.42 -2.35 10.47
CA LEU A 452 5.49 -3.13 11.09
C LEU A 452 6.04 -2.52 12.38
N LEU A 453 5.86 -1.21 12.63
CA LEU A 453 6.37 -0.54 13.83
C LEU A 453 5.97 -1.24 15.14
N LYS A 454 4.80 -1.88 15.17
CA LYS A 454 4.34 -2.68 16.32
C LYS A 454 5.29 -3.85 16.65
N LEU A 455 5.82 -4.54 15.64
CA LEU A 455 6.75 -5.67 15.79
C LEU A 455 8.17 -5.20 16.14
N TYR A 456 8.45 -3.90 16.07
CA TYR A 456 9.71 -3.30 16.46
C TYR A 456 9.56 -2.40 17.70
N SER A 457 8.59 -2.70 18.57
CA SER A 457 8.26 -1.89 19.76
C SER A 457 8.79 -2.48 21.06
N THR A 458 9.02 -1.64 22.05
CA THR A 458 9.40 -2.06 23.40
C THR A 458 8.37 -3.04 24.00
N GLU A 459 7.08 -2.84 23.73
CA GLU A 459 6.02 -3.73 24.21
C GLU A 459 6.13 -5.13 23.61
N PHE A 460 6.39 -5.25 22.30
CA PHE A 460 6.55 -6.55 21.65
C PHE A 460 7.77 -7.30 22.19
N TYR A 461 8.93 -6.66 22.26
CA TYR A 461 10.13 -7.31 22.80
C TYR A 461 10.00 -7.65 24.28
N ARG A 462 9.25 -6.87 25.07
CA ARG A 462 8.95 -7.22 26.47
C ARG A 462 8.07 -8.47 26.58
N LEU A 463 7.11 -8.63 25.67
CA LEU A 463 6.33 -9.87 25.56
C LEU A 463 7.25 -11.04 25.20
N LEU A 464 8.08 -10.92 24.15
CA LEU A 464 9.05 -11.97 23.79
C LEU A 464 9.88 -12.42 24.99
N ARG A 465 10.44 -11.46 25.75
CA ARG A 465 11.22 -11.75 26.96
C ARG A 465 10.42 -12.51 28.03
N THR A 466 9.13 -12.23 28.18
CA THR A 466 8.26 -12.89 29.17
C THR A 466 7.97 -14.34 28.79
N HIS A 467 8.07 -14.67 27.50
CA HIS A 467 7.89 -16.01 26.96
C HIS A 467 9.21 -16.79 26.77
N LEU A 468 10.34 -16.29 27.27
CA LEU A 468 11.59 -17.04 27.27
C LEU A 468 11.73 -17.86 28.55
N THR A 469 12.25 -19.09 28.42
CA THR A 469 12.79 -19.85 29.56
C THR A 469 14.04 -19.15 30.12
N ASP A 470 14.53 -19.57 31.30
CA ASP A 470 15.71 -18.96 31.94
C ASP A 470 16.97 -18.97 31.04
N GLY A 471 17.08 -19.97 30.15
CA GLY A 471 18.14 -20.10 29.15
C GLY A 471 17.79 -19.54 27.78
N GLY A 472 16.57 -19.05 27.59
CA GLY A 472 16.00 -18.79 26.28
C GLY A 472 16.64 -17.63 25.53
N LEU A 473 16.54 -17.68 24.19
CA LEU A 473 17.11 -16.71 23.25
C LEU A 473 16.07 -16.27 22.22
N VAL A 474 16.23 -15.05 21.72
CA VAL A 474 15.50 -14.56 20.53
C VAL A 474 16.49 -14.44 19.37
N GLY A 475 16.24 -15.13 18.26
CA GLY A 475 16.95 -14.97 17.00
C GLY A 475 16.21 -14.01 16.08
N THR A 476 16.91 -13.04 15.51
CA THR A 476 16.34 -12.06 14.56
C THR A 476 17.39 -11.65 13.54
N TRP A 477 16.96 -11.36 12.32
CA TRP A 477 17.80 -10.69 11.34
C TRP A 477 17.97 -9.20 11.67
N LEU A 478 19.01 -8.54 11.12
CA LEU A 478 19.35 -7.15 11.41
C LEU A 478 19.73 -6.33 10.18
N TYR A 479 19.28 -5.07 10.14
CA TYR A 479 19.86 -4.07 9.23
C TYR A 479 21.30 -3.72 9.62
N SER A 480 22.12 -3.44 8.60
CA SER A 480 23.51 -3.01 8.80
C SER A 480 23.59 -1.65 9.50
N PRO A 481 24.32 -1.54 10.63
CA PRO A 481 24.46 -0.27 11.38
C PRO A 481 25.20 0.81 10.58
N ASN A 482 26.02 0.41 9.60
CA ASN A 482 26.79 1.35 8.78
C ASN A 482 25.93 2.00 7.69
N THR A 483 24.94 1.28 7.19
CA THR A 483 24.04 1.79 6.14
C THR A 483 22.79 2.43 6.74
N HIS A 484 22.31 1.92 7.87
CA HIS A 484 21.11 2.39 8.56
C HIS A 484 21.38 2.76 10.03
N PRO A 485 22.21 3.78 10.28
CA PRO A 485 22.63 4.13 11.64
C PRO A 485 21.48 4.62 12.53
N GLN A 486 20.46 5.30 11.98
CA GLN A 486 19.33 5.77 12.80
C GLN A 486 18.43 4.61 13.25
N HIS A 487 18.09 3.71 12.33
CA HIS A 487 17.43 2.45 12.64
C HIS A 487 18.17 1.70 13.74
N HIS A 488 19.49 1.49 13.59
CA HIS A 488 20.27 0.76 14.57
C HIS A 488 20.21 1.40 15.97
N LYS A 489 20.32 2.73 16.08
CA LYS A 489 20.24 3.43 17.37
C LYS A 489 18.87 3.32 18.02
N ALA A 490 17.80 3.52 17.25
CA ALA A 490 16.43 3.42 17.73
C ALA A 490 16.09 1.98 18.15
N TYR A 491 16.48 1.00 17.32
CA TYR A 491 16.24 -0.41 17.56
C TYR A 491 16.97 -0.93 18.80
N THR A 492 18.27 -0.65 18.95
CA THR A 492 19.04 -1.08 20.13
C THR A 492 18.55 -0.43 21.43
N ASN A 493 18.16 0.85 21.42
CA ASN A 493 17.51 1.47 22.57
C ASN A 493 16.18 0.80 22.92
N THR A 494 15.40 0.41 21.90
CA THR A 494 14.12 -0.31 22.07
C THR A 494 14.34 -1.69 22.70
N LEU A 495 15.32 -2.46 22.22
CA LEU A 495 15.71 -3.77 22.78
C LEU A 495 16.14 -3.65 24.24
N ARG A 496 16.97 -2.65 24.56
CA ARG A 496 17.42 -2.40 25.93
C ARG A 496 16.28 -2.05 26.87
N GLU A 497 15.33 -1.25 26.42
CA GLU A 497 14.16 -0.87 27.23
C GLU A 497 13.21 -2.06 27.46
N ALA A 498 13.15 -3.00 26.52
CA ALA A 498 12.47 -4.28 26.69
C ALA A 498 13.20 -5.23 27.66
N GLY A 499 14.50 -4.98 27.91
CA GLY A 499 15.33 -5.73 28.85
C GLY A 499 16.25 -6.76 28.22
N PHE A 500 16.45 -6.71 26.90
CA PHE A 500 17.55 -7.43 26.25
C PHE A 500 18.83 -6.61 26.40
N THR A 501 19.74 -7.07 27.26
CA THR A 501 20.96 -6.32 27.57
C THR A 501 22.21 -6.87 26.90
N GLN A 502 22.11 -8.07 26.30
CA GLN A 502 23.20 -8.77 25.63
C GLN A 502 22.74 -9.23 24.25
N GLN A 503 23.66 -9.16 23.29
CA GLN A 503 23.47 -9.62 21.92
C GLN A 503 24.67 -10.42 21.44
N LEU A 504 24.46 -11.37 20.55
CA LEU A 504 25.51 -12.09 19.83
C LEU A 504 25.28 -11.87 18.33
N PRO A 505 25.91 -10.86 17.71
CA PRO A 505 25.80 -10.63 16.29
C PRO A 505 26.57 -11.70 15.52
N TYR A 506 25.97 -12.23 14.46
CA TYR A 506 26.60 -13.19 13.57
C TYR A 506 26.08 -13.01 12.13
N SER A 507 26.53 -13.86 11.21
CA SER A 507 26.09 -13.79 9.82
C SER A 507 25.94 -15.17 9.22
N ALA A 508 25.02 -15.29 8.27
CA ALA A 508 25.00 -16.40 7.32
C ALA A 508 26.07 -16.18 6.25
N TRP A 509 26.66 -17.28 5.83
CA TRP A 509 27.75 -17.38 4.86
C TRP A 509 27.42 -18.42 3.79
N GLU A 510 27.73 -18.13 2.52
CA GLU A 510 27.62 -19.06 1.39
C GLU A 510 28.55 -18.60 0.26
N ASP A 511 28.96 -19.53 -0.61
CA ASP A 511 29.57 -19.22 -1.91
C ASP A 511 28.44 -19.06 -2.95
N THR A 512 27.85 -17.87 -2.99
CA THR A 512 26.58 -17.62 -3.69
C THR A 512 26.72 -17.65 -5.21
N ASP A 513 27.90 -17.30 -5.74
CA ASP A 513 28.20 -17.29 -7.17
C ASP A 513 29.09 -18.47 -7.62
N SER A 514 29.46 -19.35 -6.68
CA SER A 514 30.31 -20.52 -6.91
C SER A 514 31.71 -20.18 -7.43
N ASP A 515 32.27 -19.04 -6.98
CA ASP A 515 33.60 -18.57 -7.37
C ASP A 515 34.72 -19.11 -6.44
N GLY A 516 34.36 -19.89 -5.43
CA GLY A 516 35.25 -20.49 -4.45
C GLY A 516 35.53 -19.58 -3.24
N ARG A 517 34.93 -18.39 -3.17
CA ARG A 517 34.96 -17.50 -2.01
C ARG A 517 33.64 -17.61 -1.27
N THR A 518 33.67 -17.23 0.00
CA THR A 518 32.48 -17.25 0.84
C THR A 518 32.06 -15.82 1.13
N GLU A 519 30.85 -15.48 0.69
CA GLU A 519 30.22 -14.20 0.92
C GLU A 519 29.34 -14.24 2.17
N ARG A 520 29.12 -13.06 2.73
CA ARG A 520 28.08 -12.88 3.74
C ARG A 520 26.74 -12.76 3.03
N VAL A 521 25.80 -13.63 3.38
CA VAL A 521 24.43 -13.64 2.88
C VAL A 521 23.59 -12.62 3.65
N GLU A 522 23.42 -12.84 4.95
CA GLU A 522 22.60 -11.97 5.80
C GLU A 522 23.16 -11.86 7.22
N ARG A 523 22.75 -10.82 7.96
CA ARG A 523 23.15 -10.59 9.36
C ARG A 523 22.01 -10.92 10.32
N PHE A 524 22.40 -11.52 11.43
CA PHE A 524 21.49 -11.91 12.50
C PHE A 524 22.07 -11.54 13.85
N SER A 525 21.24 -11.63 14.88
CA SER A 525 21.66 -11.54 16.26
C SER A 525 20.81 -12.44 17.15
N LEU A 526 21.47 -13.09 18.11
CA LEU A 526 20.79 -13.69 19.26
C LEU A 526 20.69 -12.65 20.37
N LEU A 527 19.51 -12.47 20.92
CA LEU A 527 19.23 -11.51 21.99
C LEU A 527 18.95 -12.26 23.29
N ALA A 528 19.51 -11.75 24.38
CA ALA A 528 19.30 -12.30 25.71
C ALA A 528 19.23 -11.21 26.81
N PRO A 529 18.50 -11.45 27.90
CA PRO A 529 18.56 -10.59 29.09
C PRO A 529 19.95 -10.58 29.73
N THR A 530 20.69 -11.68 29.63
CA THR A 530 22.04 -11.90 30.18
C THR A 530 22.88 -12.75 29.22
N ALA A 531 24.21 -12.62 29.27
CA ALA A 531 25.11 -13.27 28.32
C ALA A 531 25.04 -14.81 28.46
N ARG A 532 25.25 -15.51 27.35
CA ARG A 532 25.27 -16.99 27.29
C ARG A 532 26.64 -17.52 26.89
N GLY A 533 26.76 -18.84 26.77
CA GLY A 533 27.93 -19.48 26.20
C GLY A 533 28.15 -19.11 24.72
N PRO A 534 29.33 -19.42 24.17
CA PRO A 534 29.60 -19.23 22.74
C PRO A 534 28.80 -20.21 21.87
N ILE A 535 28.75 -19.94 20.57
CA ILE A 535 28.23 -20.88 19.56
C ILE A 535 29.02 -22.20 19.62
N ASP A 536 28.31 -23.33 19.71
CA ASP A 536 28.91 -24.66 19.65
C ASP A 536 29.20 -25.04 18.20
N THR A 537 30.46 -24.91 17.79
CA THR A 537 30.89 -25.16 16.41
C THR A 537 30.80 -26.62 15.97
N GLY A 538 30.59 -27.55 16.91
CA GLY A 538 30.40 -28.96 16.63
C GLY A 538 28.94 -29.37 16.44
N ARG A 539 27.98 -28.55 16.89
CA ARG A 539 26.57 -28.98 17.10
C ARG A 539 25.78 -29.13 15.81
N THR A 540 25.84 -28.16 14.89
CA THR A 540 25.11 -28.20 13.62
C THR A 540 26.07 -28.33 12.44
N ALA A 541 25.61 -28.97 11.36
CA ALA A 541 26.45 -29.22 10.18
C ALA A 541 26.91 -27.90 9.53
N TYR A 542 26.02 -26.90 9.48
CA TYR A 542 26.31 -25.59 8.92
C TYR A 542 27.37 -24.82 9.73
N VAL A 543 27.20 -24.73 11.05
CA VAL A 543 28.17 -24.05 11.91
C VAL A 543 29.53 -24.76 11.84
N ARG A 544 29.55 -26.10 11.76
CA ARG A 544 30.79 -26.88 11.58
C ARG A 544 31.48 -26.57 10.25
N ARG A 545 30.72 -26.41 9.15
CA ARG A 545 31.26 -26.03 7.83
C ARG A 545 31.96 -24.67 7.86
N TYR A 546 31.46 -23.72 8.64
CA TYR A 546 32.00 -22.37 8.77
C TYR A 546 32.58 -22.09 10.16
N ALA A 547 33.14 -23.10 10.83
CA ALA A 547 33.55 -23.01 12.25
C ALA A 547 34.47 -21.81 12.51
N GLU A 548 35.45 -21.56 11.64
CA GLU A 548 36.38 -20.43 11.69
C GLU A 548 35.68 -19.05 11.79
N ARG A 549 34.45 -18.92 11.26
CA ARG A 549 33.66 -17.69 11.31
C ARG A 549 32.91 -17.52 12.62
N TYR A 550 32.62 -18.62 13.32
CA TYR A 550 31.82 -18.63 14.55
C TYR A 550 32.67 -18.72 15.82
N GLU A 551 33.88 -19.29 15.76
CA GLU A 551 34.81 -19.40 16.90
C GLU A 551 35.14 -18.07 17.57
N THR A 552 35.09 -16.97 16.80
CA THR A 552 35.42 -15.62 17.27
C THR A 552 34.20 -14.79 17.67
N THR A 553 32.98 -15.34 17.52
CA THR A 553 31.76 -14.64 17.93
C THR A 553 31.67 -14.60 19.45
N GLN A 554 31.29 -13.44 19.99
CA GLN A 554 31.21 -13.22 21.43
C GLN A 554 29.99 -12.38 21.77
N TRP A 555 29.38 -12.69 22.91
CA TRP A 555 28.30 -11.87 23.45
C TRP A 555 28.83 -10.48 23.79
N GLU A 556 28.11 -9.47 23.35
CA GLU A 556 28.40 -8.08 23.63
C GLU A 556 27.18 -7.38 24.26
N PRO A 557 27.39 -6.36 25.10
CA PRO A 557 26.29 -5.55 25.60
C PRO A 557 25.56 -4.85 24.45
N VAL A 558 24.22 -4.90 24.44
CA VAL A 558 23.43 -4.10 23.50
C VAL A 558 23.74 -2.62 23.75
N PRO A 559 24.14 -1.82 22.74
CA PRO A 559 24.53 -0.43 22.94
C PRO A 559 23.35 0.46 23.34
N ARG A 560 23.64 1.58 24.01
CA ARG A 560 22.66 2.64 24.31
C ARG A 560 23.13 3.95 23.70
N TYR A 561 22.24 4.61 22.96
CA TYR A 561 22.52 5.89 22.32
C TYR A 561 21.75 7.01 23.02
N ALA A 562 22.48 7.96 23.62
CA ALA A 562 21.88 9.13 24.25
C ALA A 562 21.19 10.02 23.21
N GLY A 563 20.02 10.57 23.57
CA GLY A 563 19.24 11.45 22.69
C GLY A 563 18.38 10.74 21.64
N VAL A 564 18.46 9.40 21.52
CA VAL A 564 17.60 8.62 20.63
C VAL A 564 16.50 7.95 21.45
N ARG A 565 15.23 8.10 21.05
CA ARG A 565 14.11 7.47 21.74
C ARG A 565 13.95 6.00 21.32
N SER A 566 13.42 5.19 22.21
CA SER A 566 12.87 3.88 21.87
C SER A 566 11.59 4.04 21.04
N ASN A 567 11.22 2.97 20.35
CA ASN A 567 9.94 2.85 19.68
C ASN A 567 8.93 2.16 20.62
N SER A 568 7.76 2.77 20.79
CA SER A 568 6.65 2.22 21.57
C SER A 568 5.37 2.32 20.75
N ILE A 569 4.43 1.41 20.97
CA ILE A 569 3.12 1.39 20.30
C ILE A 569 2.39 2.75 20.45
N PHE A 570 2.51 3.40 21.61
CA PHE A 570 1.82 4.67 21.87
C PHE A 570 2.64 5.92 21.51
N HIS A 571 3.93 5.75 21.23
CA HIS A 571 4.86 6.81 20.87
C HIS A 571 5.80 6.31 19.79
N PRO A 572 5.32 6.13 18.55
CA PRO A 572 6.12 5.56 17.47
C PRO A 572 7.39 6.37 17.25
N ASN A 573 8.49 5.65 17.04
CA ASN A 573 9.74 6.23 16.57
C ASN A 573 9.98 5.81 15.12
N TYR A 574 9.72 6.73 14.20
CA TYR A 574 9.90 6.53 12.77
C TYR A 574 11.36 6.36 12.34
N ASP A 575 12.34 6.63 13.21
CA ASP A 575 13.74 6.26 12.97
C ASP A 575 13.94 4.74 12.83
N ILE A 576 12.97 3.92 13.28
CA ILE A 576 12.93 2.48 13.05
C ILE A 576 12.66 2.14 11.58
N ILE A 577 11.94 2.98 10.82
CA ILE A 577 11.62 2.67 9.43
C ILE A 577 12.87 2.86 8.57
N VAL A 578 13.15 1.88 7.73
CA VAL A 578 14.20 1.92 6.72
C VAL A 578 13.57 2.17 5.36
N ASP A 579 13.66 3.42 4.90
CA ASP A 579 13.32 3.80 3.53
C ASP A 579 14.36 3.20 2.56
N ARG A 580 13.88 2.53 1.50
CA ARG A 580 14.73 1.96 0.44
C ARG A 580 14.81 2.86 -0.79
#